data_AF-A0A4Q3VJR5-F1
#
_entry.id   AF-A0A4Q3VJR5-F1
#
_cell.length_a   1.000
_cell.length_b   1.000
_cell.length_c   1.000
_cell.angle_alpha   90.00
_cell.angle_beta   90.00
_cell.angle_gamma   90.00
#
_symmetry.space_group_name_H-M   'P 1'
#
loop_
_entity.id
_entity.type
_entity.pdbx_description
1 polymer ?
#
loop_
_entity_poly.entity_id
_entity_poly.type
_entity_poly.pdbx_seq_one_letter_code
_entity_poly.pdbx_strand_id
1 'polypeptide(L)'
;VVGVGAAVLIRRSSGITILWFQVIGAALFYLLALPWLGSLTKGPVGLPALAALAYLVLVAGMFNFGVWYTIVKKAPLSWMTITLLLQPPLSAVLGWVYLKERASANVWFGTALILIALGIGMIRVRTREPLASDPA
;
A
#
# COMPACT_ATOMS: atom_id res chain seq x y z
N VAL A 1 -12.33 -8.45 -8.72
CA VAL A 1 -11.85 -9.76 -9.24
C VAL A 1 -10.34 -9.91 -9.07
N VAL A 2 -9.51 -8.94 -9.45
CA VAL A 2 -8.03 -9.00 -9.29
C VAL A 2 -7.55 -9.16 -7.84
N GLY A 3 -8.13 -8.41 -6.88
CA GLY A 3 -7.70 -8.46 -5.48
C GLY A 3 -7.95 -9.79 -4.76
N VAL A 4 -9.03 -10.51 -5.10
CA VAL A 4 -9.37 -11.80 -4.49
C VAL A 4 -8.42 -12.90 -5.00
N GLY A 5 -8.10 -12.90 -6.30
CA GLY A 5 -7.16 -13.86 -6.89
C GLY A 5 -5.73 -13.66 -6.36
N ALA A 6 -5.25 -12.41 -6.29
CA ALA A 6 -3.94 -12.09 -5.73
C ALA A 6 -3.80 -12.56 -4.27
N ALA A 7 -4.85 -12.41 -3.49
CA ALA A 7 -4.84 -12.79 -2.10
C ALA A 7 -4.88 -14.31 -1.83
N VAL A 8 -5.62 -15.05 -2.66
CA VAL A 8 -5.61 -16.53 -2.62
C VAL A 8 -4.22 -17.05 -2.98
N LEU A 9 -3.58 -16.44 -3.97
CA LEU A 9 -2.19 -16.76 -4.36
C LEU A 9 -1.21 -16.42 -3.22
N ILE A 10 -1.40 -15.28 -2.55
CA ILE A 10 -0.57 -14.85 -1.41
C ILE A 10 -0.65 -15.82 -0.23
N ARG A 11 -1.84 -16.37 0.08
CA ARG A 11 -2.00 -17.36 1.15
C ARG A 11 -1.31 -18.69 0.87
N ARG A 12 -1.17 -19.06 -0.40
CA ARG A 12 -0.53 -20.32 -0.84
C ARG A 12 0.96 -20.17 -1.13
N SER A 13 1.46 -18.94 -1.20
CA SER A 13 2.85 -18.64 -1.57
C SER A 13 3.66 -18.29 -0.33
N SER A 14 4.95 -18.60 -0.36
CA SER A 14 5.85 -18.11 0.68
C SER A 14 5.98 -16.57 0.59
N GLY A 15 6.14 -15.90 1.73
CA GLY A 15 6.35 -14.45 1.79
C GLY A 15 7.53 -13.99 0.92
N ILE A 16 8.54 -14.84 0.80
CA ILE A 16 9.71 -14.62 -0.05
C ILE A 16 9.31 -14.64 -1.53
N THR A 17 8.47 -15.58 -1.97
CA THR A 17 7.97 -15.66 -3.35
C THR A 17 7.19 -14.40 -3.74
N ILE A 18 6.34 -13.90 -2.84
CA ILE A 18 5.56 -12.66 -3.07
C ILE A 18 6.48 -11.45 -3.19
N LEU A 19 7.49 -11.36 -2.30
CA LEU A 19 8.50 -10.31 -2.36
C LEU A 19 9.24 -10.33 -3.71
N TRP A 20 9.64 -11.50 -4.19
CA TRP A 20 10.29 -11.64 -5.51
C TRP A 20 9.41 -11.12 -6.65
N PHE A 21 8.14 -11.52 -6.70
CA PHE A 21 7.22 -11.03 -7.72
C PHE A 21 7.00 -9.51 -7.62
N GLN A 22 6.94 -8.95 -6.41
CA GLN A 22 6.79 -7.52 -6.20
C GLN A 22 8.04 -6.76 -6.68
N VAL A 23 9.24 -7.23 -6.34
CA VAL A 23 10.51 -6.59 -6.75
C VAL A 23 10.69 -6.66 -8.26
N ILE A 24 10.45 -7.83 -8.86
CA ILE A 24 10.55 -8.01 -10.32
C ILE A 24 9.50 -7.16 -11.04
N GLY A 25 8.25 -7.17 -10.57
CA GLY A 25 7.18 -6.38 -11.15
C GLY A 25 7.44 -4.88 -11.06
N ALA A 26 7.92 -4.40 -9.91
CA ALA A 26 8.30 -3.00 -9.72
C ALA A 26 9.48 -2.61 -10.62
N ALA A 27 10.50 -3.46 -10.73
CA ALA A 27 11.65 -3.22 -11.60
C ALA A 27 11.25 -3.19 -13.08
N LEU A 28 10.45 -4.16 -13.53
CA LEU A 28 9.93 -4.20 -14.91
C LEU A 28 9.06 -2.98 -15.21
N PHE A 29 8.16 -2.61 -14.30
CA PHE A 29 7.35 -1.41 -14.46
C PHE A 29 8.22 -0.16 -14.57
N TYR A 30 9.26 -0.03 -13.74
CA TYR A 30 10.18 1.09 -13.79
C TYR A 30 10.96 1.14 -15.12
N LEU A 31 11.42 -0.01 -15.63
CA LEU A 31 12.08 -0.14 -16.93
C LEU A 31 11.15 0.23 -18.10
N LEU A 32 9.87 -0.12 -18.01
CA LEU A 32 8.87 0.24 -19.03
C LEU A 32 8.45 1.71 -18.94
N ALA A 33 8.44 2.29 -17.74
CA ALA A 33 8.09 3.69 -17.50
C ALA A 33 9.24 4.67 -17.81
N LEU A 34 10.49 4.17 -17.88
CA LEU A 34 11.70 4.97 -18.12
C LEU A 34 11.61 5.93 -19.33
N PRO A 35 11.07 5.55 -20.50
CA PRO A 35 10.90 6.46 -21.64
C PRO A 35 9.96 7.64 -21.36
N TRP A 36 9.05 7.49 -20.40
CA TRP A 36 8.03 8.48 -20.04
C TRP A 36 8.42 9.32 -18.82
N LEU A 37 9.37 8.83 -18.01
CA LEU A 37 9.84 9.49 -16.78
C LEU A 37 10.87 10.61 -17.04
N GLY A 38 11.47 10.68 -18.24
CA GLY A 38 12.27 11.82 -18.69
C GLY A 38 13.31 12.31 -17.67
N SER A 39 13.35 13.63 -17.43
CA SER A 39 14.33 14.33 -16.58
C SER A 39 14.14 14.14 -15.07
N LEU A 40 13.08 13.47 -14.60
CA LEU A 40 12.85 13.20 -13.16
C LEU A 40 13.91 12.29 -12.55
N THR A 41 14.68 11.59 -13.37
CA THR A 41 15.75 10.67 -12.98
C THR A 41 17.13 11.34 -12.87
N LYS A 42 17.26 12.61 -13.24
CA LYS A 42 18.54 13.34 -13.26
C LYS A 42 18.70 14.17 -11.98
N GLY A 43 18.86 13.48 -10.85
CA GLY A 43 19.26 14.09 -9.58
C GLY A 43 20.70 13.71 -9.22
N PRO A 44 21.46 14.56 -8.51
CA PRO A 44 22.77 14.18 -8.01
C PRO A 44 22.63 13.00 -7.02
N VAL A 45 23.39 11.93 -7.26
CA VAL A 45 23.47 10.79 -6.34
C VAL A 45 24.38 11.21 -5.18
N GLY A 46 23.78 11.86 -4.18
CA GLY A 46 24.44 12.27 -2.95
C GLY A 46 24.08 11.39 -1.76
N LEU A 47 24.72 11.65 -0.62
CA LEU A 47 24.41 10.98 0.65
C LEU A 47 22.90 11.06 1.02
N PRO A 48 22.17 12.16 0.78
CA PRO A 48 20.73 12.20 1.04
C PRO A 48 19.93 11.22 0.17
N ALA A 49 20.32 11.04 -1.10
CA ALA A 49 19.67 10.10 -2.00
C ALA A 49 19.92 8.65 -1.58
N LEU A 50 21.15 8.34 -1.13
CA LEU A 50 21.48 7.03 -0.58
C LEU A 50 20.77 6.75 0.74
N ALA A 51 20.65 7.75 1.62
CA ALA A 51 19.90 7.63 2.87
C ALA A 51 18.40 7.42 2.60
N ALA A 52 17.81 8.15 1.66
CA ALA A 52 16.43 7.95 1.23
C ALA A 52 16.23 6.55 0.63
N LEU A 53 17.16 6.09 -0.20
CA LEU A 53 17.14 4.73 -0.76
C LEU A 53 17.24 3.67 0.34
N ALA A 54 18.16 3.83 1.30
CA ALA A 54 18.31 2.92 2.43
C ALA A 54 17.04 2.87 3.29
N TYR A 55 16.42 4.02 3.55
CA TYR A 55 15.14 4.10 4.24
C TYR A 55 14.03 3.35 3.48
N LEU A 56 13.93 3.57 2.16
CA LEU A 56 12.95 2.88 1.32
C LEU A 56 13.17 1.36 1.32
N VAL A 57 14.41 0.89 1.25
CA VAL A 57 14.71 -0.55 1.24
C VAL A 57 14.47 -1.19 2.61
N LEU A 58 15.06 -0.63 3.67
CA LEU A 58 15.07 -1.26 4.99
C LEU A 58 13.75 -1.07 5.74
N VAL A 59 13.18 0.14 5.72
CA VAL A 59 11.98 0.47 6.49
C VAL A 59 10.73 0.21 5.65
N ALA A 60 10.61 0.85 4.49
CA ALA A 60 9.41 0.73 3.66
C ALA A 60 9.30 -0.61 2.93
N GLY A 61 10.43 -1.22 2.59
CA GLY A 61 10.52 -2.56 2.00
C GLY A 61 10.49 -3.63 3.07
N MET A 62 11.65 -3.92 3.69
CA MET A 62 11.83 -5.10 4.54
C MET A 62 10.93 -5.10 5.78
N PHE A 63 10.96 -4.03 6.58
CA PHE A 63 10.18 -3.95 7.82
C PHE A 63 8.68 -3.92 7.55
N ASN A 64 8.21 -2.98 6.74
CA ASN A 64 6.79 -2.82 6.45
C ASN A 64 6.20 -4.06 5.75
N PHE A 65 6.90 -4.66 4.78
CA PHE A 65 6.45 -5.91 4.15
C PHE A 65 6.42 -7.07 5.16
N GLY A 66 7.43 -7.19 6.04
CA GLY A 66 7.46 -8.23 7.06
C GLY A 66 6.30 -8.14 8.05
N VAL A 67 6.02 -6.92 8.55
CA VAL A 67 4.87 -6.65 9.42
C VAL A 67 3.57 -6.95 8.68
N TRP A 68 3.41 -6.43 7.47
CA TRP A 68 2.21 -6.64 6.66
C TRP A 68 1.95 -8.12 6.40
N TYR A 69 2.97 -8.86 5.96
CA TYR A 69 2.87 -10.30 5.71
C TYR A 69 2.50 -11.10 6.97
N THR A 70 3.02 -10.69 8.13
CA THR A 70 2.65 -11.30 9.42
C THR A 70 1.18 -11.05 9.77
N ILE A 71 0.68 -9.85 9.48
CA ILE A 71 -0.74 -9.50 9.65
C ILE A 71 -1.61 -10.29 8.66
N VAL A 72 -1.20 -10.45 7.39
CA VAL A 72 -1.94 -11.21 6.37
C VAL A 72 -2.27 -12.63 6.81
N LYS A 73 -1.34 -13.28 7.49
CA LYS A 73 -1.54 -14.65 7.95
C LYS A 73 -2.69 -14.77 8.95
N LYS A 74 -2.98 -13.71 9.71
CA LYS A 74 -3.92 -13.72 10.84
C LYS A 74 -5.20 -12.93 10.60
N ALA A 75 -5.17 -11.93 9.71
CA ALA A 75 -6.29 -11.02 9.49
C ALA A 75 -7.21 -11.47 8.32
N PRO A 76 -8.51 -11.11 8.35
CA PRO A 76 -9.39 -11.28 7.21
C PRO A 76 -8.93 -10.40 6.05
N LEU A 77 -8.85 -11.00 4.86
CA LEU A 77 -8.34 -10.32 3.66
C LEU A 77 -9.08 -9.03 3.31
N SER A 78 -10.40 -9.01 3.55
CA SER A 78 -11.25 -7.85 3.29
C SER A 78 -10.79 -6.63 4.08
N TRP A 79 -10.39 -6.80 5.35
CA TRP A 79 -9.85 -5.72 6.18
C TRP A 79 -8.55 -5.16 5.62
N MET A 80 -7.66 -6.04 5.15
CA MET A 80 -6.36 -5.63 4.62
C MET A 80 -6.48 -4.83 3.33
N THR A 81 -7.43 -5.18 2.47
CA THR A 81 -7.65 -4.46 1.22
C THR A 81 -8.20 -3.07 1.49
N ILE A 82 -9.04 -2.94 2.53
CA ILE A 82 -9.59 -1.66 2.95
C ILE A 82 -8.49 -0.77 3.53
N THR A 83 -7.59 -1.28 4.38
CA THR A 83 -6.52 -0.46 4.97
C THR A 83 -5.53 0.09 3.93
N LEU A 84 -5.32 -0.60 2.81
CA LEU A 84 -4.51 -0.07 1.69
C LEU A 84 -5.09 1.21 1.07
N LEU A 85 -6.42 1.38 1.09
CA LEU A 85 -7.06 2.61 0.60
C LEU A 85 -6.82 3.82 1.52
N LEU A 86 -6.25 3.64 2.71
CA LEU A 86 -5.89 4.74 3.59
C LEU A 86 -4.60 5.45 3.15
N GLN A 87 -3.77 4.80 2.32
CA GLN A 87 -2.48 5.35 1.88
C GLN A 87 -2.61 6.65 1.07
N PRO A 88 -3.52 6.81 0.09
CA PRO A 88 -3.66 8.08 -0.64
C PRO A 88 -4.10 9.25 0.24
N PRO A 89 -5.12 9.14 1.12
CA PRO A 89 -5.44 10.18 2.11
C PRO A 89 -4.25 10.58 2.99
N LEU A 90 -3.53 9.59 3.53
CA LEU A 90 -2.35 9.86 4.35
C LEU A 90 -1.26 10.57 3.55
N SER A 91 -1.03 10.17 2.30
CA SER A 91 -0.08 10.83 1.41
C SER A 91 -0.46 12.29 1.15
N ALA A 92 -1.75 12.59 0.92
CA ALA A 92 -2.23 13.96 0.72
C ALA A 92 -2.02 14.83 1.96
N VAL A 93 -2.32 14.29 3.15
CA VAL A 93 -2.09 14.98 4.43
C VAL A 93 -0.59 15.21 4.69
N LEU A 94 0.25 14.20 4.47
CA LEU A 94 1.69 14.33 4.63
C LEU A 94 2.30 15.32 3.63
N GLY A 95 1.82 15.34 2.38
CA GLY A 95 2.22 16.34 1.39
C GLY A 95 1.88 17.76 1.83
N TRP A 96 0.68 17.96 2.37
CA TRP A 96 0.24 19.26 2.86
C TRP A 96 0.99 19.72 4.12
N VAL A 97 1.17 18.84 5.12
CA VAL A 97 1.77 19.20 6.42
C VAL A 97 3.31 19.25 6.35
N TYR A 98 3.93 18.23 5.75
CA TYR A 98 5.38 18.05 5.81
C TYR A 98 6.10 18.66 4.61
N LEU A 99 5.59 18.45 3.39
CA LEU A 99 6.15 19.06 2.17
C LEU A 99 5.62 20.49 1.93
N LYS A 100 4.63 20.95 2.72
CA LYS A 100 3.97 22.26 2.57
C LYS A 100 3.38 22.45 1.16
N GLU A 101 2.96 21.37 0.51
CA GLU A 101 2.36 21.42 -0.81
C GLU A 101 0.95 22.02 -0.76
N ARG A 102 0.63 22.87 -1.74
CA ARG A 102 -0.72 23.39 -1.91
C ARG A 102 -1.59 22.35 -2.61
N ALA A 103 -2.20 21.46 -1.83
CA ALA A 103 -3.18 20.51 -2.34
C ALA A 103 -4.40 21.26 -2.92
N SER A 104 -4.76 20.94 -4.16
CA SER A 104 -5.93 21.52 -4.83
C SER A 104 -7.23 21.03 -4.19
N ALA A 105 -8.33 21.77 -4.39
CA ALA A 105 -9.65 21.37 -3.89
C ALA A 105 -10.06 19.96 -4.35
N ASN A 106 -9.63 19.56 -5.56
CA ASN A 106 -9.90 18.22 -6.10
C ASN A 106 -9.20 17.11 -5.29
N VAL A 107 -7.98 17.36 -4.80
CA VAL A 107 -7.25 16.40 -3.97
C VAL A 107 -7.98 16.19 -2.63
N TRP A 108 -8.47 17.27 -2.03
CA TRP A 108 -9.24 17.18 -0.79
C TRP A 108 -10.59 16.50 -0.99
N PHE A 109 -11.28 16.78 -2.10
CA PHE A 109 -12.52 16.10 -2.44
C PHE A 109 -12.32 14.59 -2.63
N GLY A 110 -11.29 14.19 -3.40
CA GLY A 110 -10.94 12.79 -3.57
C GLY A 110 -10.56 12.11 -2.25
N THR A 111 -9.80 12.82 -1.40
CA THR A 111 -9.43 12.35 -0.05
C THR A 111 -10.67 12.08 0.81
N ALA A 112 -11.62 13.03 0.84
CA ALA A 112 -12.87 12.88 1.57
C ALA A 112 -13.70 11.69 1.04
N LEU A 113 -13.79 11.54 -0.28
CA LEU A 113 -14.52 10.44 -0.92
C LEU A 113 -13.93 9.07 -0.54
N ILE A 114 -12.60 8.94 -0.55
CA ILE A 114 -11.92 7.71 -0.12
C ILE A 114 -12.19 7.41 1.35
N LEU A 115 -12.12 8.40 2.23
CA LEU A 115 -12.39 8.22 3.65
C LEU A 115 -13.84 7.80 3.93
N ILE A 116 -14.81 8.37 3.20
CA ILE A 116 -16.23 7.98 3.27
C ILE A 116 -16.40 6.53 2.82
N ALA A 117 -15.82 6.16 1.67
CA ALA A 117 -15.88 4.80 1.15
C ALA A 117 -15.25 3.78 2.13
N LEU A 118 -14.13 4.14 2.75
CA LEU A 118 -13.46 3.35 3.78
C LEU A 118 -14.35 3.17 5.02
N GLY A 119 -14.95 4.25 5.51
CA GLY A 119 -15.88 4.22 6.64
C GLY A 119 -17.06 3.29 6.40
N ILE A 120 -17.72 3.42 5.25
CA ILE A 120 -18.83 2.54 4.84
C ILE A 120 -18.34 1.08 4.72
N GLY A 121 -17.17 0.86 4.11
CA GLY A 121 -16.55 -0.46 3.97
C GLY A 121 -16.32 -1.15 5.32
N MET A 122 -15.72 -0.45 6.28
CA MET A 122 -15.45 -0.99 7.62
C MET A 122 -16.73 -1.33 8.39
N ILE A 123 -17.76 -0.47 8.32
CA ILE A 123 -19.06 -0.74 8.95
C ILE A 123 -19.67 -2.03 8.38
N ARG A 124 -19.65 -2.18 7.05
CA ARG A 124 -20.24 -3.35 6.36
C ARG A 124 -19.46 -4.64 6.60
N VAL A 125 -18.13 -4.59 6.69
CA VAL A 125 -17.32 -5.77 7.00
C VAL A 125 -17.60 -6.27 8.41
N ARG A 126 -17.72 -5.36 9.41
CA ARG A 126 -18.05 -5.74 10.79
C ARG A 126 -19.41 -6.43 10.92
N THR A 127 -20.40 -6.03 10.13
CA THR A 127 -21.74 -6.67 10.13
C THR A 127 -21.79 -8.05 9.48
N ARG A 128 -20.74 -8.48 8.76
CA ARG A 128 -20.67 -9.78 8.07
C ARG A 128 -19.84 -10.83 8.79
N GLU A 129 -19.44 -10.60 10.03
CA GLU A 129 -18.98 -11.64 10.96
C GLU A 129 -20.10 -11.96 11.98
N PRO A 130 -21.05 -12.86 11.66
CA PRO A 130 -21.91 -13.46 12.68
C PRO A 130 -21.24 -14.71 13.26
N LEU A 131 -21.06 -14.71 14.58
CA LEU A 131 -21.24 -15.86 15.49
C LEU A 131 -20.84 -17.25 14.93
N ALA A 132 -19.55 -17.51 14.76
CA ALA A 132 -19.03 -18.86 14.55
C ALA A 132 -18.37 -19.42 15.83
N SER A 133 -19.05 -19.26 16.97
CA SER A 133 -18.66 -19.87 18.24
C SER A 133 -19.90 -20.36 18.98
N ASP A 134 -20.47 -21.46 18.50
CA ASP A 134 -21.10 -22.44 19.39
C ASP A 134 -21.12 -23.82 18.72
N PRO A 135 -20.23 -24.75 19.11
CA PRO A 135 -20.56 -26.15 19.14
C PRO A 135 -20.85 -26.53 20.60
N ALA A 136 -22.14 -26.76 20.87
CA ALA A 136 -22.62 -27.54 22.00
C ALA A 136 -22.02 -28.96 22.00
#